data_AF-A0A7C2LX86-F1
#
_entry.id   AF-A0A7C2LX86-F1
#
_cell.length_a   1.000
_cell.length_b   1.000
_cell.length_c   1.000
_cell.angle_alpha   90.00
_cell.angle_beta   90.00
_cell.angle_gamma   90.00
#
_symmetry.space_group_name_H-M   'P 1'
#
loop_
_entity.id
_entity.type
_entity.pdbx_description
1 polymer ?
#
loop_
_entity_poly.entity_id
_entity_poly.type
_entity_poly.pdbx_seq_one_letter_code
_entity_poly.pdbx_strand_id
1 'polypeptide(L)'
;MDLIGKKEFNFIKNRKIAYLISVVIILVGLISIIFQGFNFGIDFAGGTLVQIRFDKPVTTAEVRNVLGEFNLSQSTIQKLSDNEFVIRVGKISSDQRMEILNAFKEKLTDLKVLRVETVGPVIGENLKKLAFYALLFAFIGIILYITVRFEFKFSIISILALCHDCLIVLGIFSLLQKEITISIIAAVMTIIGYSINNTIVIL
;
A
#
# COMPACT_ATOMS: atom_id res chain seq x y z
N MET A 1 1.92 12.31 43.08
CA MET A 1 1.43 10.94 43.29
C MET A 1 1.66 10.19 41.99
N ASP A 2 2.70 9.35 41.96
CA ASP A 2 2.91 8.40 40.85
C ASP A 2 1.78 7.36 40.89
N LEU A 3 0.70 7.63 40.17
CA LEU A 3 -0.51 6.79 40.11
C LEU A 3 -0.28 5.46 39.37
N ILE A 4 0.90 5.29 38.77
CA ILE A 4 1.32 4.09 38.07
C ILE A 4 2.69 3.73 38.63
N GLY A 5 2.75 2.80 39.59
CA GLY A 5 4.02 2.33 40.14
C GLY A 5 5.00 1.90 39.04
N LYS A 6 6.31 2.03 39.28
CA LYS A 6 7.37 1.63 38.34
C LYS A 6 7.15 0.18 37.87
N LYS A 7 6.55 0.02 36.69
CA LYS A 7 6.43 -1.29 36.03
C LYS A 7 7.74 -1.59 35.33
N GLU A 8 8.48 -2.56 35.86
CA GLU A 8 9.69 -3.06 35.23
C GLU A 8 9.31 -4.07 34.13
N PHE A 9 9.28 -3.60 32.88
CA PHE A 9 9.13 -4.49 31.73
C PHE A 9 10.50 -5.08 31.35
N ASN A 10 10.61 -6.40 31.43
CA ASN A 10 11.84 -7.10 31.05
C ASN A 10 11.87 -7.42 29.54
N PHE A 11 12.21 -6.42 28.73
CA PHE A 11 12.37 -6.57 27.27
C PHE A 11 13.46 -7.57 26.89
N ILE A 12 14.52 -7.65 27.69
CA ILE A 12 15.69 -8.51 27.45
C ILE A 12 15.33 -10.00 27.50
N LYS A 13 14.47 -10.40 28.43
CA LYS A 13 14.00 -11.79 28.58
C LYS A 13 13.25 -12.27 27.34
N ASN A 14 12.41 -11.40 26.75
CA ASN A 14 11.50 -11.77 25.67
C ASN A 14 12.06 -11.52 24.26
N ARG A 15 13.27 -10.96 24.13
CA ARG A 15 13.86 -10.57 22.83
C ARG A 15 13.89 -11.68 21.78
N LYS A 16 14.19 -12.92 22.20
CA LYS A 16 14.31 -14.07 21.28
C LYS A 16 12.96 -14.42 20.64
N ILE A 17 11.87 -14.31 21.41
CA ILE A 17 10.51 -14.55 20.91
C ILE A 17 10.14 -13.44 19.92
N ALA A 18 10.41 -12.18 20.26
CA ALA A 18 10.15 -11.05 19.36
C ALA A 18 10.93 -11.17 18.03
N TYR A 19 12.21 -11.55 18.08
CA TYR A 19 13.00 -11.78 16.86
C TYR A 19 12.46 -12.93 16.02
N LEU A 20 12.05 -14.04 16.64
CA LEU A 20 11.46 -15.17 15.93
C LEU A 20 10.17 -14.77 15.21
N ILE A 21 9.25 -14.09 15.90
CA ILE A 21 7.99 -13.62 15.32
C ILE A 21 8.26 -12.71 14.13
N SER A 22 9.17 -11.74 14.28
CA SER A 22 9.50 -10.83 13.19
C SER A 22 10.08 -11.56 11.98
N VAL A 23 11.07 -12.44 12.18
CA VAL A 23 11.69 -13.20 11.08
C VAL A 23 10.64 -14.01 10.34
N VAL A 24 9.70 -14.65 11.05
CA VAL A 24 8.59 -15.38 10.41
C VAL A 24 7.71 -14.44 9.58
N ILE A 25 7.33 -13.27 10.09
CA ILE A 25 6.54 -12.28 9.35
C ILE A 25 7.28 -11.82 8.09
N ILE A 26 8.57 -11.51 8.20
CA ILE A 26 9.41 -11.09 7.07
C ILE A 26 9.51 -12.22 6.04
N LEU A 27 9.72 -13.47 6.45
CA LEU A 27 9.80 -14.61 5.53
C LEU A 27 8.48 -14.82 4.78
N VAL A 28 7.35 -14.79 5.47
CA VAL A 28 6.02 -14.89 4.84
C VAL A 28 5.80 -13.73 3.86
N GLY A 29 6.17 -12.51 4.26
CA GLY A 29 6.10 -11.33 3.41
C GLY A 29 6.96 -11.45 2.15
N LEU A 30 8.22 -11.90 2.29
CA LEU A 30 9.13 -12.11 1.16
C LEU A 30 8.62 -13.18 0.19
N ILE A 31 8.08 -14.28 0.72
CA ILE A 31 7.43 -15.32 -0.11
C ILE A 31 6.27 -14.69 -0.89
N SER A 32 5.41 -13.91 -0.24
CA SER A 32 4.33 -13.21 -0.94
C SER A 32 4.83 -12.28 -2.04
N ILE A 33 5.88 -11.49 -1.75
CA ILE A 33 6.47 -10.56 -2.74
C ILE A 33 6.98 -11.32 -3.96
N ILE A 34 7.64 -12.47 -3.77
CA ILE A 34 8.20 -13.26 -4.87
C ILE A 34 7.09 -13.89 -5.73
N PHE A 35 6.05 -14.46 -5.11
CA PHE A 35 5.01 -15.22 -5.83
C PHE A 35 3.84 -14.36 -6.34
N GLN A 36 3.48 -13.29 -5.63
CA GLN A 36 2.32 -12.46 -5.96
C GLN A 36 2.70 -11.05 -6.40
N GLY A 37 3.89 -10.57 -6.02
CA GLY A 37 4.32 -9.20 -6.30
C GLY A 37 3.52 -8.16 -5.50
N PHE A 38 3.43 -6.95 -6.07
CA PHE A 38 2.71 -5.82 -5.49
C PHE A 38 1.52 -5.41 -6.35
N ASN A 39 0.43 -5.03 -5.69
CA ASN A 39 -0.73 -4.44 -6.35
C ASN A 39 -0.53 -2.93 -6.53
N PHE A 40 0.03 -2.52 -7.67
CA PHE A 40 0.25 -1.10 -7.96
C PHE A 40 -1.06 -0.40 -8.36
N GLY A 41 -1.31 0.76 -7.75
CA GLY A 41 -2.44 1.60 -8.12
C GLY A 41 -2.28 2.28 -9.46
N ILE A 42 -3.33 2.98 -9.90
CA ILE A 42 -3.35 3.66 -11.21
C ILE A 42 -2.27 4.74 -11.33
N ASP A 43 -1.78 5.29 -10.22
CA ASP A 43 -0.67 6.24 -10.17
C ASP A 43 0.61 5.69 -10.81
N PHE A 44 0.82 4.38 -10.75
CA PHE A 44 2.04 3.72 -11.26
C PHE A 44 1.75 2.79 -12.43
N ALA A 45 0.61 2.09 -12.41
CA ALA A 45 0.21 1.18 -13.48
C ALA A 45 -0.42 1.92 -14.67
N GLY A 46 -0.93 3.14 -14.47
CA GLY A 46 -1.83 3.81 -15.41
C GLY A 46 -3.22 3.16 -15.44
N GLY A 47 -4.15 3.77 -16.17
CA GLY A 47 -5.51 3.28 -16.34
C GLY A 47 -6.57 4.22 -15.78
N THR A 48 -7.75 3.68 -15.49
CA THR A 48 -8.89 4.45 -15.02
C THR A 48 -9.45 3.85 -13.73
N LEU A 49 -9.59 4.69 -12.71
CA LEU A 49 -10.29 4.41 -11.48
C LEU A 49 -11.67 5.03 -11.55
N VAL A 50 -12.70 4.22 -11.31
CA VAL A 50 -14.10 4.65 -11.22
C VAL A 50 -14.62 4.26 -9.85
N GLN A 51 -15.03 5.24 -9.06
CA GLN A 51 -15.73 5.04 -7.80
C GLN A 51 -17.22 5.24 -8.03
N ILE A 52 -17.98 4.18 -7.77
CA ILE A 52 -19.42 4.15 -7.96
C ILE A 52 -20.12 3.78 -6.65
N ARG A 53 -21.32 4.31 -6.47
CA ARG A 53 -22.24 3.92 -5.40
C ARG A 53 -23.56 3.50 -6.02
N PHE A 54 -23.95 2.25 -5.80
CA PHE A 54 -25.25 1.71 -6.18
C PHE A 54 -26.32 2.15 -5.19
N ASP A 55 -27.56 2.27 -5.66
CA ASP A 55 -28.69 2.60 -4.78
C ASP A 55 -29.08 1.44 -3.86
N LYS A 56 -28.78 0.19 -4.26
CA LYS A 56 -29.01 -1.03 -3.48
C LYS A 56 -27.71 -1.79 -3.22
N PRO A 57 -27.65 -2.66 -2.19
CA PRO A 57 -26.52 -3.55 -1.97
C PRO A 57 -26.28 -4.44 -3.18
N VAL A 58 -25.02 -4.48 -3.62
CA VAL A 58 -24.54 -5.27 -4.76
C VAL A 58 -23.32 -6.06 -4.29
N THR A 59 -23.11 -7.24 -4.85
CA THR A 59 -21.95 -8.07 -4.54
C THR A 59 -20.77 -7.80 -5.48
N THR A 60 -19.55 -8.05 -5.02
CA THR A 60 -18.36 -7.94 -5.88
C THR A 60 -18.40 -8.91 -7.06
N ALA A 61 -19.10 -10.04 -6.93
CA ALA A 61 -19.29 -11.03 -7.99
C ALA A 61 -20.17 -10.49 -9.11
N GLU A 62 -21.29 -9.84 -8.77
CA GLU A 62 -22.18 -9.19 -9.75
C GLU A 62 -21.45 -8.08 -10.51
N VAL A 63 -20.71 -7.22 -9.81
CA VAL A 63 -19.88 -6.18 -10.46
C VAL A 63 -18.87 -6.82 -11.42
N ARG A 64 -18.21 -7.91 -11.02
CA ARG A 64 -17.25 -8.63 -11.85
C ARG A 64 -17.89 -9.26 -13.08
N ASN A 65 -19.09 -9.81 -12.95
CA ASN A 65 -19.80 -10.45 -14.06
C ASN A 65 -20.13 -9.43 -15.15
N VAL A 66 -20.65 -8.25 -14.79
CA VAL A 66 -20.93 -7.17 -15.75
C VAL A 66 -19.65 -6.70 -16.43
N LEU A 67 -18.55 -6.51 -15.68
CA LEU A 67 -17.25 -6.15 -16.28
C LEU A 67 -16.69 -7.24 -17.19
N GLY A 68 -17.02 -8.51 -16.93
CA GLY A 68 -16.60 -9.64 -17.76
C GLY A 68 -17.06 -9.53 -19.21
N GLU A 69 -18.24 -8.96 -19.45
CA GLU A 69 -18.81 -8.77 -20.80
C GLU A 69 -17.99 -7.78 -21.64
N PHE A 70 -17.26 -6.89 -20.99
CA PHE A 70 -16.38 -5.91 -21.63
C PHE A 70 -14.92 -6.38 -21.68
N ASN A 71 -14.64 -7.66 -21.43
CA ASN A 71 -13.31 -8.22 -21.26
C ASN A 71 -12.50 -7.59 -20.10
N LEU A 72 -13.19 -7.08 -19.08
CA LEU A 72 -12.60 -6.40 -17.92
C LEU A 72 -12.72 -7.25 -16.63
N SER A 73 -12.84 -8.57 -16.75
CA SER A 73 -12.95 -9.49 -15.60
C SER A 73 -11.74 -9.50 -14.67
N GLN A 74 -10.55 -9.17 -15.21
CA GLN A 74 -9.29 -9.06 -14.47
C GLN A 74 -9.12 -7.71 -13.76
N SER A 75 -10.12 -6.84 -13.83
CA SER A 75 -10.09 -5.54 -13.17
C SER A 75 -10.06 -5.69 -11.66
N THR A 76 -9.36 -4.77 -10.99
CA THR A 76 -9.33 -4.76 -9.53
C THR A 76 -10.61 -4.11 -9.01
N ILE A 77 -11.41 -4.88 -8.27
CA ILE A 77 -12.67 -4.43 -7.68
C ILE A 77 -12.50 -4.42 -6.16
N GLN A 78 -12.64 -3.23 -5.57
CA GLN A 78 -12.54 -3.04 -4.14
C GLN A 78 -13.87 -2.53 -3.59
N LYS A 79 -14.48 -3.30 -2.69
CA LYS A 79 -15.68 -2.92 -1.96
C LYS A 79 -15.29 -1.97 -0.81
N LEU A 80 -15.84 -0.76 -0.81
CA LEU A 80 -15.66 0.23 0.28
C LEU A 80 -16.78 0.12 1.33
N SER A 81 -18.01 -0.14 0.89
CA SER A 81 -19.19 -0.38 1.73
C SER A 81 -20.16 -1.31 0.99
N ASP A 82 -21.34 -1.59 1.54
CA ASP A 82 -22.30 -2.52 0.93
C ASP A 82 -22.75 -2.17 -0.49
N ASN A 83 -22.72 -0.87 -0.83
CA ASN A 83 -23.16 -0.39 -2.13
C ASN A 83 -22.08 0.43 -2.85
N GLU A 84 -20.90 0.61 -2.26
CA GLU A 84 -19.85 1.48 -2.81
C GLU A 84 -18.61 0.69 -3.21
N PHE A 85 -18.16 0.94 -4.44
CA PHE A 85 -17.08 0.21 -5.07
C PHE A 85 -16.09 1.17 -5.72
N VAL A 86 -14.82 0.81 -5.60
CA VAL A 86 -13.74 1.36 -6.42
C VAL A 86 -13.34 0.29 -7.43
N ILE A 87 -13.49 0.61 -8.70
CA ILE A 87 -13.18 -0.27 -9.81
C ILE A 87 -11.99 0.35 -10.55
N ARG A 88 -10.90 -0.42 -10.65
CA ARG A 88 -9.73 -0.05 -11.44
C ARG A 88 -9.64 -0.93 -12.66
N VAL A 89 -9.67 -0.28 -13.81
CA VAL A 89 -9.59 -0.89 -15.12
C VAL A 89 -8.35 -0.36 -15.84
N GLY A 90 -7.93 -1.08 -16.89
CA GLY A 90 -6.97 -0.53 -17.84
C GLY A 90 -7.49 0.78 -18.48
N LYS A 91 -6.70 1.38 -19.37
CA LYS A 91 -7.13 2.60 -20.05
C LYS A 91 -8.40 2.32 -20.87
N ILE A 92 -9.51 2.96 -20.51
CA ILE A 92 -10.79 2.91 -21.24
C ILE A 92 -11.14 4.28 -21.82
N SER A 93 -11.88 4.32 -22.92
CA SER A 93 -12.40 5.58 -23.48
C SER A 93 -13.59 6.10 -22.68
N SER A 94 -13.95 7.37 -22.87
CA SER A 94 -15.15 7.94 -22.25
C SER A 94 -16.43 7.23 -22.71
N ASP A 95 -16.49 6.80 -23.97
CA ASP A 95 -17.64 6.09 -24.54
C ASP A 95 -17.77 4.69 -23.94
N GLN A 96 -16.68 3.92 -23.91
CA GLN A 96 -16.64 2.60 -23.29
C GLN A 96 -16.99 2.67 -21.80
N ARG A 97 -16.53 3.72 -21.10
CA ARG A 97 -16.94 3.95 -19.70
C ARG A 97 -18.44 4.14 -19.58
N MET A 98 -19.05 4.92 -20.48
CA MET A 98 -20.49 5.18 -20.45
C MET A 98 -21.30 3.91 -20.75
N GLU A 99 -20.85 3.10 -21.70
CA GLU A 99 -21.43 1.78 -21.97
C GLU A 99 -21.40 0.87 -20.73
N ILE A 100 -20.26 0.80 -20.04
CA ILE A 100 -20.12 0.02 -18.80
C ILE A 100 -21.07 0.53 -17.71
N LEU A 101 -21.15 1.86 -17.52
CA LEU A 101 -22.05 2.47 -16.53
C LEU A 101 -23.52 2.19 -16.84
N ASN A 102 -23.90 2.22 -18.12
CA ASN A 102 -25.26 1.87 -18.54
C ASN A 102 -25.56 0.39 -18.31
N ALA A 103 -24.61 -0.51 -18.63
CA ALA A 103 -24.76 -1.94 -18.37
C ALA A 103 -24.94 -2.23 -16.87
N PHE A 104 -24.21 -1.52 -15.99
CA PHE A 104 -24.44 -1.61 -14.55
C PHE A 104 -25.85 -1.17 -14.13
N LYS A 105 -26.36 -0.07 -14.71
CA LYS A 105 -27.72 0.42 -14.42
C LYS A 105 -28.81 -0.54 -14.89
N GLU A 106 -28.64 -1.13 -16.07
CA GLU A 106 -29.62 -2.05 -16.66
C GLU A 106 -29.65 -3.40 -15.92
N LYS A 107 -28.47 -3.93 -15.55
CA LYS A 107 -28.36 -5.30 -15.01
C LYS A 107 -28.44 -5.40 -13.49
N LEU A 108 -28.07 -4.34 -12.78
CA LEU A 108 -27.99 -4.36 -11.32
C LEU A 108 -29.02 -3.39 -10.71
N THR A 109 -28.68 -2.12 -10.67
CA THR A 109 -29.52 -1.06 -10.10
C THR A 109 -28.96 0.30 -10.52
N ASP A 110 -29.75 1.35 -10.36
CA ASP A 110 -29.25 2.70 -10.57
C ASP A 110 -28.06 3.01 -9.64
N LEU A 111 -27.18 3.88 -10.13
CA LEU A 111 -25.89 4.17 -9.51
C LEU A 111 -25.52 5.64 -9.69
N LYS A 112 -24.68 6.11 -8.77
CA LYS A 112 -24.02 7.41 -8.81
C LYS A 112 -22.52 7.22 -8.97
N VAL A 113 -21.96 7.91 -9.96
CA VAL A 113 -20.50 8.00 -10.10
C VAL A 113 -20.02 9.08 -9.13
N LEU A 114 -19.22 8.67 -8.15
CA LEU A 114 -18.69 9.57 -7.13
C LEU A 114 -17.38 10.21 -7.57
N ARG A 115 -16.55 9.44 -8.28
CA ARG A 115 -15.20 9.88 -8.67
C ARG A 115 -14.73 9.11 -9.89
N VAL A 116 -14.07 9.81 -10.81
CA VAL A 116 -13.36 9.21 -11.94
C VAL A 116 -11.97 9.83 -12.01
N GLU A 117 -10.95 8.98 -12.01
CA GLU A 117 -9.55 9.38 -12.15
C GLU A 117 -8.92 8.56 -13.26
N THR A 118 -8.17 9.20 -14.14
CA THR A 118 -7.46 8.51 -15.23
C THR A 118 -6.03 8.97 -15.26
N VAL A 119 -5.09 8.02 -15.24
CA VAL A 119 -3.66 8.27 -15.33
C VAL A 119 -3.14 7.65 -16.62
N GLY A 120 -2.46 8.46 -17.43
CA GLY A 120 -1.82 7.98 -18.65
C GLY A 120 -0.56 7.16 -18.35
N PRO A 121 -0.19 6.19 -19.22
CA PRO A 121 0.96 5.32 -18.99
C PRO A 121 2.29 6.08 -18.86
N VAL A 122 2.45 7.16 -19.63
CA VAL A 122 3.65 8.03 -19.57
C VAL A 122 3.77 8.73 -18.21
N ILE A 123 2.64 9.23 -17.69
CA ILE A 123 2.61 9.88 -16.38
C ILE A 123 2.89 8.84 -15.29
N GLY A 124 2.26 7.66 -15.38
CA GLY A 124 2.47 6.59 -14.40
C GLY A 124 3.90 6.10 -14.33
N GLU A 125 4.57 5.91 -15.48
CA GLU A 125 5.98 5.53 -15.51
C GLU A 125 6.89 6.60 -14.90
N ASN A 126 6.61 7.88 -15.17
CA ASN A 126 7.34 8.99 -14.58
C ASN A 126 7.13 9.07 -13.06
N LEU A 127 5.89 8.90 -12.58
CA LEU A 127 5.57 8.87 -11.16
C LEU A 127 6.27 7.70 -10.45
N LYS A 128 6.34 6.53 -11.09
CA LYS A 128 7.07 5.37 -10.56
C LYS A 128 8.57 5.67 -10.42
N LYS A 129 9.19 6.28 -11.44
CA LYS A 129 10.61 6.70 -11.40
C LYS A 129 10.86 7.73 -10.31
N LEU A 130 10.00 8.75 -10.20
CA LEU A 130 10.10 9.78 -9.19
C LEU A 130 9.95 9.21 -7.76
N ALA A 131 8.99 8.32 -7.54
CA ALA A 131 8.80 7.65 -6.26
C ALA A 131 10.04 6.81 -5.88
N PHE A 132 10.62 6.09 -6.84
CA PHE A 132 11.86 5.35 -6.63
C PHE A 132 13.03 6.27 -6.26
N TYR A 133 13.22 7.37 -7.00
CA TYR A 133 14.28 8.34 -6.68
C TYR A 133 14.07 9.00 -5.32
N ALA A 134 12.84 9.39 -4.99
CA ALA A 134 12.51 9.97 -3.68
C ALA A 134 12.85 9.02 -2.54
N LEU A 135 12.51 7.74 -2.68
CA LEU A 135 12.84 6.71 -1.70
C LEU A 135 14.36 6.52 -1.57
N LEU A 136 15.07 6.42 -2.70
CA LEU A 136 16.52 6.27 -2.73
C LEU A 136 17.24 7.44 -2.05
N PHE A 137 16.88 8.68 -2.41
CA PHE A 137 17.48 9.87 -1.79
C PHE A 137 17.14 9.99 -0.30
N ALA A 138 15.92 9.59 0.12
CA ALA A 138 15.56 9.55 1.53
C ALA A 138 16.44 8.55 2.31
N PHE A 139 16.63 7.33 1.80
CA PHE A 139 17.52 6.34 2.43
C PHE A 139 18.96 6.85 2.52
N ILE A 140 19.51 7.42 1.44
CA ILE A 140 20.86 7.98 1.44
C ILE A 140 20.99 9.10 2.47
N GLY A 141 20.03 10.02 2.52
CA GLY A 141 20.02 11.13 3.47
C GLY A 141 19.98 10.66 4.93
N ILE A 142 19.15 9.65 5.22
CA ILE A 142 19.06 9.04 6.56
C ILE A 142 20.39 8.38 6.94
N ILE A 143 20.96 7.56 6.05
CA ILE A 143 22.24 6.88 6.31
C ILE A 143 23.36 7.90 6.55
N LEU A 144 23.46 8.93 5.72
CA LEU A 144 24.47 9.98 5.86
C LEU A 144 24.31 10.71 7.19
N TYR A 145 23.08 11.13 7.52
CA TYR A 145 22.80 11.80 8.78
C TYR A 145 23.23 10.94 9.99
N ILE A 146 22.85 9.66 10.01
CA ILE A 146 23.18 8.78 11.13
C ILE A 146 24.68 8.51 11.22
N THR A 147 25.37 8.40 10.09
CA THR A 147 26.81 8.19 10.05
C THR A 147 27.59 9.38 10.61
N VAL A 148 27.12 10.61 10.37
CA VAL A 148 27.75 11.83 10.92
C VAL A 148 27.37 12.05 12.39
N ARG A 149 26.14 11.71 12.77
CA ARG A 149 25.59 12.03 14.10
C ARG A 149 25.96 11.03 15.19
N PHE A 150 26.13 9.75 14.84
CA PHE A 150 26.31 8.63 15.78
C PHE A 150 27.60 7.86 15.52
N GLU A 151 28.05 7.07 16.49
CA GLU A 151 29.16 6.15 16.28
C GLU A 151 28.81 5.09 15.22
N PHE A 152 29.81 4.68 14.44
CA PHE A 152 29.67 3.75 13.33
C PHE A 152 28.90 2.45 13.66
N LYS A 153 29.08 1.92 14.88
CA LYS A 153 28.36 0.72 15.35
C LYS A 153 26.85 0.94 15.41
N PHE A 154 26.42 2.11 15.88
CA PHE A 154 25.01 2.46 16.00
C PHE A 154 24.40 2.77 14.63
N SER A 155 25.19 3.29 13.69
CA SER A 155 24.74 3.49 12.30
C SER A 155 24.32 2.18 11.62
N ILE A 156 25.10 1.11 11.80
CA ILE A 156 24.77 -0.21 11.25
C ILE A 156 23.49 -0.75 11.86
N ILE A 157 23.32 -0.64 13.18
CA ILE A 157 22.12 -1.12 13.88
C ILE A 157 20.86 -0.39 13.38
N SER A 158 20.94 0.93 13.21
CA SER A 158 19.82 1.74 12.68
C SER A 158 19.44 1.35 11.26
N ILE A 159 20.42 1.06 10.39
CA ILE A 159 20.15 0.61 9.01
C ILE A 159 19.46 -0.75 9.02
N LEU A 160 19.91 -1.68 9.87
CA LEU A 160 19.29 -3.00 9.99
C LEU A 160 17.86 -2.91 10.52
N ALA A 161 17.61 -2.07 11.52
CA ALA A 161 16.27 -1.82 12.05
C ALA A 161 15.34 -1.21 10.97
N LEU A 162 15.85 -0.26 10.20
CA LEU A 162 15.10 0.36 9.11
C LEU A 162 14.74 -0.64 8.01
N CYS A 163 15.70 -1.49 7.61
CA CYS A 163 15.49 -2.53 6.60
C CYS A 163 14.43 -3.53 7.06
N HIS A 164 14.51 -3.97 8.32
CA HIS A 164 13.53 -4.82 8.95
C HIS A 164 12.11 -4.24 8.88
N ASP A 165 11.93 -2.98 9.28
CA ASP A 165 10.62 -2.32 9.29
C ASP A 165 10.06 -2.16 7.87
N CYS A 166 10.91 -1.81 6.91
CA CYS A 166 10.53 -1.72 5.50
C CYS A 166 10.06 -3.07 4.95
N LEU A 167 10.77 -4.16 5.26
CA LEU A 167 10.41 -5.50 4.81
C LEU A 167 9.06 -5.96 5.38
N ILE A 168 8.78 -5.66 6.66
CA ILE A 168 7.49 -5.97 7.27
C ILE A 168 6.37 -5.21 6.57
N VAL A 169 6.52 -3.90 6.39
CA VAL A 169 5.49 -3.07 5.76
C VAL A 169 5.24 -3.52 4.32
N LEU A 170 6.29 -3.66 3.50
CA LEU A 170 6.16 -4.13 2.11
C LEU A 170 5.57 -5.55 2.05
N GLY A 171 6.02 -6.44 2.94
CA GLY A 171 5.52 -7.81 3.03
C GLY A 171 4.01 -7.87 3.30
N ILE A 172 3.51 -7.05 4.24
CA ILE A 172 2.07 -6.98 4.55
C ILE A 172 1.27 -6.44 3.35
N PHE A 173 1.78 -5.42 2.65
CA PHE A 173 1.09 -4.86 1.48
C PHE A 173 1.00 -5.87 0.33
N SER A 174 2.07 -6.63 0.09
CA SER A 174 2.05 -7.74 -0.87
C SER A 174 1.09 -8.85 -0.42
N LEU A 175 1.20 -9.30 0.83
CA LEU A 175 0.39 -10.41 1.37
C LEU A 175 -1.11 -10.14 1.32
N LEU A 176 -1.52 -8.92 1.66
CA LEU A 176 -2.91 -8.51 1.66
C LEU A 176 -3.39 -7.99 0.31
N GLN A 177 -2.52 -7.98 -0.72
CA GLN A 177 -2.79 -7.42 -2.03
C GLN A 177 -3.38 -5.99 -1.97
N LYS A 178 -2.90 -5.20 -0.99
CA LYS A 178 -3.32 -3.81 -0.81
C LYS A 178 -2.66 -2.95 -1.86
N GLU A 179 -3.44 -1.99 -2.36
CA GLU A 179 -3.00 -1.09 -3.40
C GLU A 179 -1.86 -0.18 -2.92
N ILE A 180 -0.81 -0.06 -3.71
CA ILE A 180 0.29 0.88 -3.52
C ILE A 180 0.05 2.08 -4.43
N THR A 181 -0.35 3.20 -3.82
CA THR A 181 -0.50 4.52 -4.47
C THR A 181 0.61 5.46 -4.01
N ILE A 182 0.70 6.65 -4.59
CA ILE A 182 1.65 7.68 -4.13
C ILE A 182 1.42 8.04 -2.66
N SER A 183 0.15 8.11 -2.23
CA SER A 183 -0.20 8.37 -0.84
C SER A 183 0.32 7.29 0.10
N ILE A 184 0.30 6.02 -0.33
CA ILE A 184 0.88 4.92 0.44
C ILE A 184 2.39 5.04 0.50
N ILE A 185 3.08 5.38 -0.59
CA ILE A 185 4.53 5.64 -0.55
C ILE A 185 4.87 6.75 0.45
N ALA A 186 4.12 7.84 0.46
CA ALA A 186 4.30 8.93 1.43
C ALA A 186 4.06 8.47 2.88
N ALA A 187 3.03 7.63 3.11
CA ALA A 187 2.77 7.05 4.42
C ALA A 187 3.90 6.12 4.88
N VAL A 188 4.44 5.29 3.98
CA VAL A 188 5.59 4.42 4.28
C VAL A 188 6.83 5.24 4.62
N MET A 189 7.14 6.29 3.86
CA MET A 189 8.23 7.23 4.18
C MET A 189 8.04 7.87 5.56
N THR A 190 6.81 8.19 5.93
CA THR A 190 6.48 8.72 7.27
C THR A 190 6.76 7.69 8.36
N ILE A 191 6.35 6.43 8.16
CA ILE A 191 6.62 5.32 9.12
C ILE A 191 8.13 5.13 9.29
N ILE A 192 8.89 5.13 8.19
CA ILE A 192 10.36 5.04 8.19
C ILE A 192 10.97 6.19 9.01
N GLY A 193 10.48 7.42 8.83
CA GLY A 193 10.91 8.59 9.61
C GLY A 193 10.62 8.47 11.10
N TYR A 194 9.45 7.95 11.49
CA TYR A 194 9.15 7.71 12.91
C TYR A 194 9.94 6.54 13.49
N SER A 195 10.15 5.46 12.73
CA SER A 195 10.96 4.31 13.13
C SER A 195 12.41 4.72 13.41
N ILE A 196 13.01 5.50 12.50
CA ILE A 196 14.37 5.99 12.70
C ILE A 196 14.46 6.93 13.90
N ASN A 197 13.47 7.80 14.09
CA ASN A 197 13.40 8.70 15.25
C ASN A 197 13.37 7.90 16.56
N ASN A 198 12.57 6.83 16.64
CA ASN A 198 12.52 5.97 17.81
C ASN A 198 13.87 5.26 18.05
N THR A 199 14.52 4.79 16.99
CA THR A 199 15.84 4.16 17.10
C THR A 199 16.87 5.15 17.64
N ILE A 200 16.88 6.39 17.11
CA ILE A 200 17.77 7.46 17.54
C ILE A 200 17.57 7.83 19.02
N VAL A 201 16.34 7.87 19.53
CA VAL A 201 16.08 8.21 20.94
C VAL A 201 16.59 7.14 21.91
N ILE A 202 16.69 5.88 21.47
CA ILE A 202 17.16 4.76 22.29
C ILE A 202 18.69 4.64 22.29
N LEU A 203 19.35 5.11 21.22
CA LEU A 203 20.80 5.10 21.02
C LEU A 203 21.50 6.19 21.85
#